data_AF-A0A3E0WS18-F1
#
_entry.id   AF-A0A3E0WS18-F1
#
_cell.length_a   1.000
_cell.length_b   1.000
_cell.length_c   1.000
_cell.angle_alpha   90.00
_cell.angle_beta   90.00
_cell.angle_gamma   90.00
#
_symmetry.space_group_name_H-M   'P 1'
#
loop_
_entity.id
_entity.type
_entity.pdbx_description
1 polymer ?
#
loop_
_entity_poly.entity_id
_entity_poly.type
_entity_poly.pdbx_seq_one_letter_code
_entity_poly.pdbx_strand_id
1 'polypeptide(L)' 'MAAEEAWLNSWERIRQERDQLMLETDWMILPDSPLSDADRDAVKAYRQALRDVPQDFAEPAAVEWPNKPAVVTEHA' A
#
# COMPACT_ATOMS: atom_id res chain seq x y z
N MET A 1 -7.66 -23.56 9.58
CA MET A 1 -7.91 -23.08 10.96
C MET A 1 -6.62 -22.50 11.54
N ALA A 2 -5.85 -23.15 12.43
CA ALA A 2 -4.72 -22.50 13.12
C ALA A 2 -3.55 -22.02 12.24
N ALA A 3 -3.17 -22.77 11.19
CA ALA A 3 -2.09 -22.37 10.27
C ALA A 3 -2.49 -21.21 9.35
N GLU A 4 -3.78 -21.09 9.05
CA GLU A 4 -4.35 -20.05 8.20
C GLU A 4 -4.46 -18.73 8.97
N GLU A 5 -4.88 -18.80 10.25
CA GLU A 5 -4.85 -17.66 11.17
C GLU A 5 -3.42 -17.16 11.42
N ALA A 6 -2.44 -18.06 11.52
CA ALA A 6 -1.03 -17.69 11.67
C ALA A 6 -0.47 -16.95 10.44
N TRP A 7 -0.88 -17.35 9.23
CA TRP A 7 -0.49 -16.65 8.01
C TRP A 7 -1.21 -15.30 7.85
N LEU A 8 -2.50 -15.25 8.18
CA LEU A 8 -3.29 -14.01 8.17
C LEU A 8 -2.71 -12.96 9.12
N ASN A 9 -2.13 -13.37 10.24
CA ASN A 9 -1.50 -12.51 11.25
C ASN A 9 0.03 -12.53 11.13
N SER A 10 0.57 -12.71 9.93
CA SER A 10 2.02 -12.68 9.69
C SER A 10 2.47 -11.34 9.13
N TRP A 11 3.63 -10.87 9.60
CA TRP A 11 4.31 -9.71 8.99
C TRP A 11 4.68 -9.95 7.52
N GLU A 12 4.83 -11.22 7.13
CA GLU A 12 5.08 -11.60 5.75
C GLU A 12 3.90 -11.28 4.84
N ARG A 13 2.67 -11.59 5.26
CA ARG A 13 1.45 -11.20 4.55
C ARG A 13 1.35 -9.67 4.42
N ILE A 14 1.56 -8.94 5.51
CA ILE A 14 1.51 -7.46 5.49
C ILE A 14 2.54 -6.89 4.49
N ARG A 15 3.76 -7.45 4.46
CA ARG A 15 4.77 -7.05 3.48
C ARG A 15 4.35 -7.39 2.05
N GLN A 16 3.75 -8.55 1.81
CA GLN A 16 3.22 -8.89 0.49
C GLN A 16 2.11 -7.94 0.04
N GLU A 17 1.15 -7.61 0.91
CA GLU A 17 0.09 -6.66 0.60
C GLU A 17 0.65 -5.26 0.32
N ARG A 18 1.61 -4.79 1.12
CA ARG A 18 2.35 -3.55 0.83
C ARG A 18 2.98 -3.60 -0.55
N ASP A 19 3.70 -4.67 -0.86
CA ASP A 19 4.43 -4.81 -2.12
C ASP A 19 3.47 -4.86 -3.32
N GLN A 20 2.30 -5.49 -3.20
CA GLN A 20 1.24 -5.45 -4.21
C GLN A 20 0.71 -4.02 -4.42
N LEU A 21 0.34 -3.31 -3.35
CA LEU A 21 -0.15 -1.94 -3.43
C LEU A 21 0.91 -0.96 -3.97
N MET A 22 2.18 -1.21 -3.65
CA MET A 22 3.30 -0.47 -4.22
C MET A 22 3.50 -0.80 -5.71
N LEU A 23 3.33 -2.05 -6.13
CA LEU A 23 3.43 -2.43 -7.54
C LEU A 23 2.32 -1.78 -8.38
N GLU A 24 1.07 -1.82 -7.89
CA GLU A 24 -0.10 -1.17 -8.53
C GLU A 24 0.13 0.32 -8.79
N THR A 25 0.84 0.98 -7.86
CA THR A 25 1.09 2.42 -7.91
C THR A 25 2.47 2.80 -8.42
N ASP A 26 3.29 1.82 -8.87
CA ASP A 26 4.69 2.07 -9.24
C ASP A 26 4.80 2.85 -10.55
N TRP A 27 3.96 2.52 -11.53
CA TRP A 27 3.93 3.23 -12.80
C TRP A 27 3.37 4.66 -12.68
N MET A 28 2.59 4.93 -11.64
CA MET A 28 1.98 6.24 -11.39
C MET A 28 3.01 7.30 -10.96
N ILE A 29 4.10 6.89 -10.33
CA ILE A 29 5.17 7.81 -9.89
C ILE A 29 6.27 8.00 -10.94
N LEU A 30 6.23 7.27 -12.05
CA LEU A 30 7.20 7.39 -13.14
C LEU A 30 7.12 8.77 -13.81
N PRO A 31 8.24 9.31 -14.31
CA PRO A 31 8.27 10.60 -14.99
C PRO A 31 7.45 10.60 -16.30
N ASP A 32 7.27 9.44 -16.92
CA ASP A 32 6.48 9.25 -18.15
C ASP A 32 5.00 8.95 -17.88
N SER A 33 4.55 9.05 -16.62
CA SER A 33 3.15 8.79 -16.28
C SER A 33 2.24 9.89 -16.84
N PRO A 34 1.06 9.55 -17.39
CA PRO A 34 0.07 10.54 -17.85
C PRO A 34 -0.58 11.34 -16.70
N LEU A 35 -0.21 11.05 -15.44
CA LEU A 35 -0.75 11.71 -14.26
C LEU A 35 -0.22 13.13 -14.07
N SER A 36 -1.07 14.00 -13.51
CA SER A 36 -0.66 15.33 -13.13
C SER A 36 0.32 15.30 -11.94
N ASP A 37 1.08 16.38 -11.74
CA ASP A 37 1.98 16.49 -10.58
C ASP A 37 1.24 16.36 -9.24
N ALA A 38 0.00 16.86 -9.17
CA ALA A 38 -0.85 16.74 -7.99
C ALA A 38 -1.25 15.28 -7.71
N ASP A 39 -1.61 14.53 -8.75
CA ASP A 39 -1.94 13.11 -8.63
C ASP A 39 -0.72 12.29 -8.24
N ARG A 40 0.44 12.58 -8.84
CA ARG A 40 1.71 11.97 -8.47
C ARG A 40 2.07 12.21 -7.01
N ASP A 41 1.85 13.41 -6.50
CA ASP A 41 2.10 13.72 -5.09
C ASP A 41 1.11 13.03 -4.16
N ALA A 42 -0.16 12.88 -4.56
CA ALA A 42 -1.14 12.06 -3.82
C ALA A 42 -0.72 10.58 -3.77
N VAL A 43 -0.24 10.01 -4.88
CA VAL A 43 0.29 8.64 -4.90
C VAL A 43 1.54 8.51 -4.04
N LYS A 44 2.46 9.48 -4.07
CA LYS A 44 3.65 9.47 -3.18
C LYS A 44 3.24 9.49 -1.71
N ALA A 45 2.29 10.34 -1.32
CA ALA A 45 1.77 10.39 0.04
C ALA A 45 1.14 9.06 0.46
N TYR A 46 0.34 8.46 -0.43
CA TYR A 46 -0.23 7.13 -0.21
C TYR A 46 0.85 6.05 -0.04
N ARG A 47 1.87 6.01 -0.90
CA ARG A 47 3.00 5.07 -0.81
C ARG A 47 3.81 5.26 0.46
N GLN A 48 3.94 6.49 0.95
CA GLN A 48 4.59 6.77 2.22
C GLN A 48 3.77 6.17 3.37
N ALA A 49 2.47 6.43 3.42
CA ALA A 49 1.57 5.83 4.41
C ALA A 49 1.65 4.28 4.39
N LEU A 50 1.67 3.64 3.20
CA LEU A 50 1.82 2.19 3.08
C LEU A 50 3.14 1.64 3.66
N ARG A 51 4.22 2.42 3.59
CA ARG A 51 5.53 2.03 4.15
C ARG A 51 5.56 2.18 5.66
N ASP A 52 4.86 3.19 6.18
CA ASP A 52 4.81 3.49 7.61
C ASP A 52 3.90 2.51 8.36
N VAL A 53 2.87 1.96 7.70
CA VAL A 53 1.97 0.91 8.25
C VAL A 53 2.74 -0.19 9.03
N PRO A 54 3.64 -0.99 8.43
CA PRO A 54 4.32 -2.05 9.19
C PRO A 54 5.31 -1.57 10.25
N GLN A 55 5.61 -0.27 10.33
CA GLN A 55 6.41 0.33 11.41
C GLN A 55 5.52 0.87 12.54
N ASP A 56 4.33 1.37 12.22
CA ASP A 56 3.40 2.00 13.17
C ASP A 56 2.58 1.00 13.98
N PHE A 57 2.36 -0.22 13.46
CA PHE A 57 1.61 -1.27 14.15
C PHE A 57 2.52 -2.22 14.92
N ALA A 58 2.14 -2.54 16.16
CA ALA A 58 2.83 -3.58 16.95
C ALA A 58 2.39 -5.00 16.55
N GLU A 59 1.18 -5.14 16.00
CA GLU A 59 0.56 -6.41 15.65
C GLU A 59 0.09 -6.41 14.19
N PRO A 60 0.43 -7.42 13.38
CA PRO A 60 -0.01 -7.53 11.98
C PRO A 60 -1.53 -7.71 11.84
N ALA A 61 -2.21 -8.26 12.85
CA ALA A 61 -3.67 -8.39 12.86
C ALA A 61 -4.39 -7.03 13.03
N ALA A 62 -3.71 -6.05 13.62
CA ALA A 62 -4.22 -4.70 13.86
C ALA A 62 -3.84 -3.71 12.74
N VAL A 63 -3.15 -4.18 11.70
CA VAL A 63 -2.74 -3.35 10.57
C VAL A 63 -3.97 -2.86 9.81
N GLU A 64 -4.13 -1.54 9.78
CA GLU A 64 -5.13 -0.88 8.95
C GLU A 64 -4.45 -0.22 7.74
N TRP A 65 -4.95 -0.55 6.55
CA TRP A 65 -4.42 0.03 5.31
C TRP A 65 -5.06 1.41 5.04
N PRO A 66 -4.27 2.40 4.61
CA PRO A 66 -4.80 3.69 4.20
C PRO A 66 -5.75 3.51 3.01
N ASN A 67 -6.77 4.37 2.92
CA ASN A 67 -7.67 4.38 1.78
C ASN A 67 -6.90 4.78 0.51
N LYS A 68 -7.16 4.04 -0.58
CA LYS A 68 -6.63 4.37 -1.91
C LYS A 68 -7.10 5.77 -2.31
N PRO A 69 -6.20 6.68 -2.73
CA PRO A 69 -6.61 7.97 -3.26
C PRO A 69 -7.36 7.76 -4.59
N ALA A 70 -8.21 8.72 -4.97
CA ALA A 70 -9.06 8.61 -6.17
C ALA A 70 -8.27 8.25 -7.43
N VAL A 71 -7.12 8.90 -7.63
CA VAL A 71 -6.13 8.58 -8.68
C VAL A 71 -5.79 7.09 -8.74
N VAL A 72 -5.56 6.43 -7.60
CA VAL A 72 -5.23 5.00 -7.59
C VAL A 72 -6.46 4.17 -7.93
N THR A 73 -7.64 4.54 -7.42
CA THR A 73 -8.89 3.82 -7.73
C THR A 73 -9.35 4.00 -9.17
N GLU A 74 -9.10 5.15 -9.78
CA GLU A 74 -9.43 5.44 -11.18
C GLU A 74 -8.51 4.73 -12.17
N HIS A 75 -7.33 4.30 -11.72
CA HIS A 75 -6.27 3.75 -12.55
C HIS A 75 -5.77 2.36 -12.11
N ALA A 76 -6.40 1.72 -11.12
CA ALA A 76 -6.16 0.35 -10.68
C ALA A 76 -6.98 -0.66 -11.50
#